data_AF-A0A2V9IY85-F1
#
_entry.id   AF-A0A2V9IY85-F1
#
_cell.length_a   1.000
_cell.length_b   1.000
_cell.length_c   1.000
_cell.angle_alpha   90.00
_cell.angle_beta   90.00
_cell.angle_gamma   90.00
#
_symmetry.space_group_name_H-M   'P 1'
#
loop_
_entity.id
_entity.type
_entity.pdbx_description
1 polymer ?
#
loop_
_entity_poly.entity_id
_entity_poly.type
_entity_poly.pdbx_seq_one_letter_code
_entity_poly.pdbx_strand_id
1 'polypeptide(L)'
;MQRRDLIRSGILAGLAAGAHIPAQAAAGEGYVTLEWFRCRRDIDVQRMRSFLDDSVLPAYNRSGIKPVGVFQPMVGPDSPSFLVAVPYTSMAAVQETKTKLAQDGKWAKDLTAFEEKWELAYERKESSLLRGFRTFPGIEIPKVEAGKTNVFELRTYE
;
A
#
# COMPACT_ATOMS: atom_id res chain seq x y z
N MET A 1 35.22 36.59 -0.48
CA MET A 1 34.05 36.60 -1.38
C MET A 1 34.55 36.53 -2.82
N GLN A 2 34.32 35.43 -3.52
CA GLN A 2 33.90 35.38 -4.93
C GLN A 2 33.60 33.89 -5.22
N ARG A 3 32.32 33.56 -5.05
CA ARG A 3 31.69 32.36 -5.59
C ARG A 3 31.48 32.64 -7.08
N ARG A 4 31.66 31.63 -7.94
CA ARG A 4 31.40 31.57 -9.39
C ARG A 4 32.70 31.49 -10.18
N ASP A 5 33.18 30.26 -10.38
CA ASP A 5 33.86 29.84 -11.61
C ASP A 5 34.16 28.34 -11.52
N LEU A 6 33.16 27.50 -11.84
CA LEU A 6 33.38 26.25 -12.61
C LEU A 6 32.06 25.54 -12.99
N ILE A 7 31.09 26.26 -13.58
CA ILE A 7 30.13 25.62 -14.49
C ILE A 7 30.67 25.84 -15.89
N ARG A 8 31.52 24.95 -16.36
CA ARG A 8 31.89 24.77 -17.79
C ARG A 8 32.39 23.36 -18.01
N SER A 9 31.50 22.47 -18.47
CA SER A 9 31.74 21.28 -19.31
C SER A 9 30.52 20.38 -19.20
N GLY A 10 29.73 20.04 -20.21
CA GLY A 10 29.56 20.48 -21.59
C GLY A 10 28.24 19.86 -22.05
N ILE A 11 27.35 20.64 -22.66
CA ILE A 11 26.10 20.14 -23.24
C ILE A 11 26.46 19.55 -24.60
N LEU A 12 26.50 18.21 -24.69
CA LEU A 12 26.37 17.50 -25.95
C LEU A 12 24.90 17.09 -26.10
N ALA A 13 24.18 17.86 -26.91
CA ALA A 13 22.87 17.51 -27.41
C ALA A 13 23.01 16.32 -28.36
N GLY A 14 22.77 15.12 -27.85
CA GLY A 14 22.51 13.91 -28.63
C GLY A 14 21.07 13.49 -28.44
N LEU A 15 20.23 13.69 -29.45
CA LEU A 15 18.90 13.09 -29.55
C LEU A 15 19.04 11.57 -29.73
N ALA A 16 19.22 10.86 -28.61
CA ALA A 16 18.91 9.44 -28.53
C ALA A 16 17.55 9.34 -27.84
N ALA A 17 16.57 8.76 -28.54
CA ALA A 17 15.25 8.43 -28.03
C ALA A 17 15.39 7.85 -26.62
N GLY A 18 14.88 8.59 -25.63
CA GLY A 18 14.97 8.26 -24.22
C GLY A 18 14.23 6.97 -23.95
N ALA A 19 14.95 5.85 -24.01
CA ALA A 19 14.63 4.71 -23.18
C ALA A 19 14.55 5.25 -21.75
N HIS A 20 13.34 5.31 -21.21
CA HIS A 20 13.14 5.39 -19.77
C HIS A 20 13.81 4.15 -19.20
N ILE A 21 15.09 4.25 -18.85
CA ILE A 21 15.68 3.34 -17.89
C ILE A 21 14.91 3.66 -16.61
N PRO A 22 14.05 2.76 -16.10
CA PRO A 22 13.49 2.98 -14.78
C PRO A 22 14.69 3.17 -13.88
N ALA A 23 14.69 4.25 -13.09
CA ALA A 23 15.65 4.38 -12.02
C ALA A 23 15.52 3.10 -11.20
N GLN A 24 16.48 2.19 -11.36
CA GLN A 24 16.65 1.08 -10.45
C GLN A 24 16.94 1.78 -9.14
N ALA A 25 15.92 1.90 -8.29
CA ALA A 25 16.09 2.40 -6.95
C ALA A 25 17.28 1.60 -6.39
N ALA A 26 18.36 2.31 -6.06
CA ALA A 26 19.42 1.74 -5.26
C ALA A 26 18.72 0.97 -4.13
N ALA A 27 19.09 -0.29 -3.92
CA ALA A 27 18.42 -1.24 -3.03
C ALA A 27 18.38 -0.70 -1.57
N GLY A 28 17.50 0.26 -1.34
CA GLY A 28 17.14 0.81 -0.06
C GLY A 28 16.06 -0.06 0.53
N GLU A 29 16.06 -0.17 1.85
CA GLU A 29 15.05 -0.88 2.61
C GLU A 29 13.67 -0.33 2.23
N GLY A 30 12.84 -1.15 1.59
CA GLY A 30 11.45 -0.82 1.34
C GLY A 30 10.65 -0.86 2.63
N TYR A 31 9.41 -0.38 2.57
CA TYR A 31 8.51 -0.35 3.71
C TYR A 31 7.20 -1.03 3.36
N VAL A 32 6.57 -1.62 4.36
CA VAL A 32 5.24 -2.23 4.22
C VAL A 32 4.41 -1.79 5.41
N THR A 33 3.23 -1.24 5.16
CA THR A 33 2.24 -1.08 6.22
C THR A 33 1.35 -2.32 6.23
N LEU A 34 1.17 -2.90 7.42
CA LEU A 34 0.10 -3.87 7.69
C LEU A 34 -1.02 -3.15 8.43
N GLU A 35 -2.21 -3.10 7.83
CA GLU A 35 -3.39 -2.51 8.43
C GLU A 35 -4.41 -3.61 8.75
N TRP A 36 -4.64 -3.84 10.03
CA TRP A 36 -5.65 -4.79 10.52
C TRP A 36 -6.95 -4.07 10.83
N PHE A 37 -8.04 -4.50 10.22
CA PHE A 37 -9.40 -4.14 10.59
C PHE A 37 -9.98 -5.28 11.42
N ARG A 38 -9.90 -5.14 12.75
CA ARG A 38 -10.40 -6.14 13.70
C ARG A 38 -11.92 -6.09 13.73
N CYS A 39 -12.56 -7.23 13.46
CA CYS A 39 -14.01 -7.33 13.39
C CYS A 39 -14.54 -8.33 14.42
N ARG A 40 -15.71 -8.04 15.00
CA ARG A 40 -16.53 -9.05 15.67
C ARG A 40 -17.32 -9.88 14.67
N ARG A 41 -17.92 -10.95 15.17
CA ARG A 41 -18.78 -11.87 14.39
C ARG A 41 -20.11 -11.26 13.96
N ASP A 42 -20.62 -10.25 14.67
CA ASP A 42 -21.89 -9.57 14.39
C ASP A 42 -21.77 -8.44 13.35
N ILE A 43 -20.56 -8.13 12.92
CA ILE A 43 -20.31 -7.07 11.93
C ILE A 43 -20.73 -7.52 10.53
N ASP A 44 -21.25 -6.58 9.74
CA ASP A 44 -21.51 -6.77 8.31
C ASP A 44 -20.18 -6.90 7.52
N VAL A 45 -19.72 -8.15 7.40
CA VAL A 45 -18.50 -8.52 6.67
C VAL A 45 -18.58 -8.12 5.19
N GLN A 46 -19.77 -8.12 4.59
CA GLN A 46 -19.93 -7.72 3.18
C GLN A 46 -19.73 -6.22 3.01
N ARG A 47 -20.28 -5.39 3.90
CA ARG A 47 -20.00 -3.94 3.91
C ARG A 47 -18.50 -3.66 4.00
N MET A 48 -17.78 -4.37 4.88
CA MET A 48 -16.33 -4.23 4.98
C MET A 48 -15.61 -4.67 3.72
N ARG A 49 -15.98 -5.83 3.16
CA ARG A 49 -15.36 -6.36 1.95
C ARG A 49 -15.56 -5.41 0.76
N SER A 50 -16.79 -4.94 0.53
CA SER A 50 -17.10 -3.97 -0.53
C SER A 50 -16.33 -2.67 -0.34
N PHE A 51 -16.22 -2.16 0.89
CA PHE A 51 -15.42 -0.96 1.14
C PHE A 51 -13.93 -1.15 0.80
N LEU A 52 -13.35 -2.29 1.18
CA LEU A 52 -11.95 -2.59 0.89
C LEU A 52 -11.69 -2.76 -0.61
N ASP A 53 -12.59 -3.43 -1.33
CA ASP A 53 -12.47 -3.76 -2.75
C ASP A 53 -12.81 -2.57 -3.66
N ASP A 54 -13.94 -1.90 -3.42
CA ASP A 54 -14.47 -0.85 -4.29
C ASP A 54 -13.89 0.54 -4.00
N SER A 55 -13.34 0.74 -2.80
CA SER A 55 -12.92 2.07 -2.33
C SER A 55 -11.45 2.12 -1.94
N VAL A 56 -11.00 1.28 -1.00
CA VAL A 56 -9.62 1.32 -0.47
C VAL A 56 -8.60 0.92 -1.54
N LEU A 57 -8.76 -0.24 -2.18
CA LEU A 57 -7.86 -0.69 -3.25
C LEU A 57 -7.75 0.34 -4.38
N PRO A 58 -8.86 0.84 -4.95
CA PRO A 58 -8.80 1.85 -6.00
C PRO A 58 -8.17 3.16 -5.55
N ALA A 59 -8.37 3.58 -4.29
CA ALA A 59 -7.76 4.80 -3.76
C ALA A 59 -6.23 4.69 -3.66
N TYR A 60 -5.70 3.60 -3.10
CA TYR A 60 -4.25 3.35 -3.12
C TYR A 60 -3.71 3.26 -4.55
N ASN A 61 -4.43 2.56 -5.43
CA ASN A 61 -4.06 2.43 -6.84
C ASN A 61 -3.96 3.80 -7.55
N ARG A 62 -4.90 4.73 -7.27
CA ARG A 62 -4.87 6.11 -7.80
C ARG A 62 -3.74 6.95 -7.20
N SER A 63 -3.37 6.69 -5.94
CA SER A 63 -2.22 7.35 -5.29
C SER A 63 -0.86 6.90 -5.82
N GLY A 64 -0.83 5.85 -6.65
CA GLY A 64 0.37 5.29 -7.27
C GLY A 64 0.97 4.10 -6.52
N ILE A 65 0.26 3.57 -5.51
CA ILE A 65 0.72 2.44 -4.71
C ILE A 65 0.16 1.13 -5.25
N LYS A 66 1.04 0.27 -5.79
CA LYS A 66 0.73 -1.04 -6.35
C LYS A 66 1.92 -1.99 -6.19
N PRO A 67 1.70 -3.30 -5.93
CA PRO A 67 0.41 -3.94 -5.64
C PRO A 67 -0.04 -3.74 -4.19
N VAL A 68 -1.35 -3.65 -3.93
CA VAL A 68 -1.92 -3.68 -2.57
C VAL A 68 -2.60 -5.03 -2.35
N GLY A 69 -2.29 -5.70 -1.24
CA GLY A 69 -2.93 -6.95 -0.86
C GLY A 69 -4.04 -6.73 0.17
N VAL A 70 -5.21 -7.33 -0.06
CA VAL A 70 -6.29 -7.40 0.93
C VAL A 70 -6.62 -8.86 1.19
N PHE A 71 -6.62 -9.22 2.47
CA PHE A 71 -6.71 -10.59 2.91
C PHE A 71 -7.73 -10.73 4.04
N GLN A 72 -8.33 -11.90 4.13
CA GLN A 72 -9.21 -12.29 5.22
C GLN A 72 -8.71 -13.63 5.77
N PRO A 73 -8.60 -13.81 7.11
CA PRO A 73 -8.24 -15.09 7.70
C PRO A 73 -9.25 -16.17 7.30
N MET A 74 -8.76 -17.23 6.66
CA MET A 74 -9.60 -18.39 6.31
C MET A 74 -9.94 -19.23 7.55
N VAL A 75 -9.00 -19.35 8.48
CA VAL A 75 -9.11 -20.12 9.72
C VAL A 75 -8.37 -19.35 10.81
N GLY A 76 -8.92 -19.34 12.03
CA GLY A 76 -8.28 -18.75 13.21
C GLY A 76 -9.17 -17.79 13.98
N PRO A 77 -8.72 -17.37 15.18
CA PRO A 77 -9.49 -16.51 16.08
C PRO A 77 -9.72 -15.10 15.51
N ASP A 78 -8.86 -14.66 14.59
CA ASP A 78 -8.96 -13.34 13.98
C ASP A 78 -10.10 -13.22 12.96
N SER A 79 -10.72 -14.32 12.52
CA SER A 79 -11.88 -14.26 11.62
C SER A 79 -13.10 -13.67 12.36
N PRO A 80 -13.82 -12.69 11.78
CA PRO A 80 -13.85 -12.29 10.37
C PRO A 80 -13.11 -10.98 10.04
N SER A 81 -11.96 -10.70 10.67
CA SER A 81 -11.16 -9.48 10.44
C SER A 81 -10.53 -9.42 9.05
N PHE A 82 -10.01 -8.25 8.67
CA PHE A 82 -9.32 -8.04 7.40
C PHE A 82 -7.91 -7.50 7.61
N LEU A 83 -7.00 -7.89 6.73
CA LEU A 83 -5.62 -7.42 6.69
C LEU A 83 -5.35 -6.75 5.34
N VAL A 84 -4.81 -5.53 5.36
CA VAL A 84 -4.33 -4.82 4.17
C VAL A 84 -2.81 -4.70 4.25
N ALA A 85 -2.12 -5.15 3.21
CA ALA A 85 -0.67 -5.02 3.08
C ALA A 85 -0.35 -4.00 1.98
N VAL A 86 0.29 -2.90 2.36
CA VAL A 86 0.56 -1.77 1.47
C VAL A 86 2.08 -1.53 1.37
N PRO A 87 2.71 -1.78 0.21
CA PRO A 87 4.14 -1.56 0.03
C PRO A 87 4.45 -0.10 -0.31
N TYR A 88 5.63 0.36 0.13
CA TYR A 88 6.15 1.70 -0.14
C TYR A 88 7.65 1.63 -0.44
N THR A 89 8.11 2.48 -1.34
CA THR A 89 9.53 2.59 -1.70
C THR A 89 10.35 3.40 -0.70
N SER A 90 9.71 4.23 0.13
CA SER A 90 10.36 5.09 1.12
C SER A 90 9.36 5.65 2.14
N MET A 91 9.87 6.24 3.23
CA MET A 91 9.05 7.02 4.17
C MET A 91 8.39 8.25 3.53
N ALA A 92 9.06 8.88 2.55
CA ALA A 92 8.47 9.97 1.80
C ALA A 92 7.24 9.50 1.02
N ALA A 93 7.29 8.31 0.43
CA ALA A 93 6.15 7.72 -0.29
C ALA A 93 4.95 7.44 0.64
N VAL A 94 5.20 7.05 1.90
CA VAL A 94 4.13 6.90 2.91
C VAL A 94 3.42 8.23 3.14
N GLN A 95 4.19 9.31 3.34
CA GLN A 95 3.62 10.63 3.57
C GLN A 95 2.90 11.18 2.34
N GLU A 96 3.49 11.02 1.15
CA GLU A 96 2.90 11.46 -0.12
C GLU A 96 1.57 10.74 -0.38
N THR A 97 1.49 9.45 -0.07
CA THR A 97 0.25 8.67 -0.22
C THR A 97 -0.87 9.23 0.66
N LYS A 98 -0.57 9.57 1.92
CA LYS A 98 -1.55 10.21 2.81
C LYS A 98 -2.06 11.54 2.23
N THR A 99 -1.16 12.36 1.70
CA THR A 99 -1.53 13.63 1.05
C THR A 99 -2.42 13.40 -0.17
N LYS A 100 -2.07 12.44 -1.03
CA LYS A 100 -2.86 12.10 -2.22
C LYS A 100 -4.25 11.58 -1.86
N LEU A 101 -4.34 10.70 -0.87
CA LEU A 101 -5.63 10.20 -0.38
C LEU A 101 -6.49 11.33 0.19
N ALA A 102 -5.91 12.25 0.96
CA ALA A 102 -6.65 13.41 1.50
C ALA A 102 -7.18 14.35 0.41
N GLN A 103 -6.55 14.39 -0.76
CA GLN A 103 -6.96 15.20 -1.91
C GLN A 103 -7.85 14.43 -2.90
N ASP A 104 -8.01 13.12 -2.71
CA ASP A 104 -8.82 12.28 -3.59
C ASP A 104 -10.30 12.43 -3.24
N GLY A 105 -11.00 13.22 -4.06
CA GLY A 105 -12.43 13.48 -3.88
C GLY A 105 -13.32 12.24 -4.04
N LYS A 106 -12.89 11.18 -4.74
CA LYS A 106 -13.65 9.91 -4.77
C LYS A 106 -13.44 9.17 -3.46
N TRP A 107 -12.20 9.05 -2.99
CA TRP A 107 -11.89 8.45 -1.69
C TRP A 107 -12.66 9.13 -0.55
N ALA A 108 -12.68 10.46 -0.51
CA ALA A 108 -13.43 11.20 0.50
C ALA A 108 -14.94 10.86 0.49
N LYS A 109 -15.56 10.78 -0.70
CA LYS A 109 -16.97 10.41 -0.85
C LYS A 109 -17.23 8.96 -0.42
N ASP A 110 -16.39 8.03 -0.86
CA ASP A 110 -16.51 6.61 -0.54
C ASP A 110 -16.37 6.40 0.98
N LEU A 111 -15.43 7.09 1.63
CA LEU A 111 -15.23 7.04 3.08
C LEU A 111 -16.44 7.61 3.83
N THR A 112 -16.97 8.77 3.42
CA THR A 112 -18.18 9.34 4.03
C THR A 112 -19.37 8.39 3.92
N ALA A 113 -19.60 7.78 2.74
CA ALA A 113 -20.68 6.82 2.55
C ALA A 113 -20.48 5.56 3.39
N PHE A 114 -19.23 5.12 3.54
CA PHE A 114 -18.90 4.01 4.42
C PHE A 114 -19.14 4.33 5.90
N GLU A 115 -18.88 5.55 6.35
CA GLU A 115 -19.06 5.99 7.74
C GLU A 115 -20.49 6.45 8.07
N GLU A 116 -21.36 6.61 7.07
CA GLU A 116 -22.73 7.14 7.24
C GLU A 116 -23.60 6.29 8.17
N LYS A 117 -23.42 4.96 8.16
CA LYS A 117 -24.22 4.09 9.02
C LYS A 117 -23.67 4.08 10.44
N TRP A 118 -24.58 4.18 11.41
CA TRP A 118 -24.26 4.18 12.84
C TRP A 118 -23.71 2.84 13.34
N GLU A 119 -24.03 1.72 12.67
CA GLU A 119 -23.48 0.41 13.04
C GLU A 119 -21.97 0.37 12.78
N LEU A 120 -21.22 -0.12 13.76
CA LEU A 120 -19.77 -0.31 13.66
C LEU A 120 -19.41 -1.25 12.49
N ALA A 121 -18.57 -0.76 11.60
CA ALA A 121 -18.05 -1.57 10.49
C ALA A 121 -16.81 -2.41 10.91
N TYR A 122 -16.09 -1.99 11.94
CA TYR A 122 -15.00 -2.74 12.57
C TYR A 122 -14.84 -2.24 14.01
N GLU A 123 -14.21 -3.02 14.89
CA GLU A 123 -13.95 -2.62 16.29
C GLU A 123 -12.71 -1.76 16.42
N ARG A 124 -11.65 -2.13 15.68
CA ARG A 124 -10.36 -1.45 15.75
C ARG A 124 -9.64 -1.52 14.41
N LYS A 125 -9.01 -0.41 14.03
CA LYS A 125 -7.99 -0.38 13.01
C LYS A 125 -6.62 -0.31 13.66
N GLU A 126 -5.75 -1.27 13.38
CA GLU A 126 -4.36 -1.30 13.82
C GLU A 126 -3.47 -1.08 12.60
N SER A 127 -2.39 -0.31 12.72
CA SER A 127 -1.46 -0.08 11.61
C SER A 127 -0.03 -0.22 12.10
N SER A 128 0.71 -1.16 11.49
CA SER A 128 2.12 -1.41 11.76
C SER A 128 2.92 -1.03 10.51
N LEU A 129 3.89 -0.15 10.67
CA LEU A 129 4.83 0.20 9.61
C LEU A 129 6.10 -0.62 9.77
N LEU A 130 6.34 -1.51 8.82
CA LEU A 130 7.45 -2.45 8.80
C LEU A 130 8.50 -1.97 7.80
N ARG A 131 9.76 -2.28 8.12
CA ARG A 131 10.90 -2.03 7.24
C ARG A 131 11.43 -3.36 6.73
N GLY A 132 11.58 -3.46 5.42
CA GLY A 132 12.12 -4.65 4.77
C GLY A 132 13.56 -4.91 5.18
N PHE A 133 13.93 -6.19 5.22
CA PHE A 133 15.32 -6.58 5.46
C PHE A 133 16.17 -6.32 4.22
N ARG A 134 17.49 -6.23 4.39
CA ARG A 134 18.41 -6.06 3.25
C ARG A 134 18.26 -7.16 2.18
N THR A 135 17.98 -8.39 2.60
CA THR A 135 17.76 -9.54 1.70
C THR A 135 16.31 -9.70 1.24
N PHE A 136 15.37 -9.00 1.89
CA PHE A 136 13.94 -9.05 1.57
C PHE A 136 13.34 -7.65 1.76
N PRO A 137 13.60 -6.72 0.83
CA PRO A 137 13.31 -5.30 1.02
C PRO A 137 11.82 -4.95 0.88
N GLY A 138 10.98 -5.84 0.35
CA GLY A 138 9.57 -5.57 0.12
C GLY A 138 8.77 -6.83 -0.20
N ILE A 139 7.52 -6.65 -0.62
CA ILE A 139 6.61 -7.75 -0.97
C ILE A 139 6.97 -8.29 -2.36
N GLU A 140 7.24 -9.59 -2.44
CA GLU A 140 7.35 -10.32 -3.69
C GLU A 140 6.01 -10.98 -4.03
N ILE A 141 5.52 -10.77 -5.26
CA ILE A 141 4.25 -11.37 -5.70
C ILE A 141 4.52 -12.84 -6.08
N PRO A 142 3.86 -13.81 -5.43
CA PRO A 142 4.01 -15.22 -5.81
C PRO A 142 3.40 -15.48 -7.20
N LYS A 143 3.88 -16.52 -7.89
CA LYS A 143 3.25 -16.98 -9.12
C LYS A 143 1.86 -17.53 -8.79
N VAL A 144 0.82 -16.89 -9.32
CA VAL A 144 -0.56 -17.31 -9.14
C VAL A 144 -0.92 -18.32 -10.23
N GLU A 145 -1.36 -19.51 -9.84
CA GLU A 145 -1.89 -20.52 -10.75
C GLU A 145 -3.42 -20.36 -10.90
N ALA A 146 -3.89 -20.29 -12.15
CA ALA A 146 -5.32 -20.18 -12.43
C ALA A 146 -6.09 -21.39 -11.87
N GLY A 147 -7.17 -21.12 -11.14
CA GLY A 147 -8.03 -22.16 -10.56
C GLY A 147 -7.59 -22.69 -9.19
N LYS A 148 -6.49 -22.20 -8.61
CA LYS A 148 -6.07 -22.55 -7.24
C LYS A 148 -6.30 -21.40 -6.26
N THR A 149 -6.77 -21.74 -5.07
CA THR A 149 -6.82 -20.81 -3.94
C THR A 149 -5.40 -20.60 -3.42
N ASN A 150 -4.89 -19.37 -3.54
CA ASN A 150 -3.61 -19.00 -2.96
C ASN A 150 -3.79 -18.70 -1.48
N VAL A 151 -3.06 -19.42 -0.63
CA VAL A 151 -3.05 -19.24 0.82
C VAL A 151 -1.65 -18.85 1.25
N PHE A 152 -1.54 -17.95 2.22
CA PHE A 152 -0.28 -17.62 2.87
C PHE A 152 -0.45 -17.70 4.38
N GLU A 153 0.68 -17.84 5.09
CA GLU A 153 0.73 -17.80 6.55
C GLU A 153 1.38 -16.49 6.98
N LEU A 154 0.69 -15.69 7.80
CA LEU A 154 1.31 -14.54 8.48
C LEU A 154 1.90 -15.02 9.81
N ARG A 155 3.22 -14.90 9.97
CA ARG A 155 3.93 -15.24 11.21
C ARG A 155 4.56 -13.99 11.79
N THR A 156 4.12 -13.62 12.99
CA THR A 156 4.72 -12.54 13.78
C THR A 156 5.54 -13.16 14.89
N TYR A 157 6.80 -12.74 15.00
CA TYR A 157 7.70 -13.12 16.10
C TYR A 157 7.95 -11.87 16.92
N GLU A 158 7.70 -11.97 18.23
CA GLU A 158 7.93 -10.93 19.23
C GLU A 158 9.12 -11.31 20.13
#